data_AF-A0A2G9XXW3-F1
#
_entry.id   AF-A0A2G9XXW3-F1
#
_cell.length_a   1.000
_cell.length_b   1.000
_cell.length_c   1.000
_cell.angle_alpha   90.00
_cell.angle_beta   90.00
_cell.angle_gamma   90.00
#
_symmetry.space_group_name_H-M   'P 1'
#
loop_
_entity.id
_entity.type
_entity.pdbx_description
1 polymer ?
#
loop_
_entity_poly.entity_id
_entity_poly.type
_entity_poly.pdbx_seq_one_letter_code
_entity_poly.pdbx_strand_id
1 'polypeptide(L)' 'MRLNKFLSEAGIASRRKADEIISEKRVKVNGIVADIGTTINS' A
#
# COMPACT_ATOMS: atom_id res chain seq x y z
N MET A 1 -7.11 -0.85 8.40
CA MET A 1 -5.75 -0.25 8.40
C MET A 1 -5.38 0.21 6.99
N ARG A 2 -4.89 1.44 6.76
CA ARG A 2 -4.50 1.85 5.39
C ARG A 2 -3.28 1.08 4.91
N LEU A 3 -3.26 0.71 3.63
CA LEU A 3 -2.15 -0.01 3.00
C LEU A 3 -0.84 0.79 3.06
N ASN A 4 -0.90 2.10 2.86
CA ASN A 4 0.29 2.97 2.94
C ASN A 4 0.87 3.06 4.37
N LYS A 5 0.01 2.96 5.41
CA LYS A 5 0.44 2.85 6.80
C LYS A 5 1.09 1.49 7.06
N PHE A 6 0.50 0.41 6.56
CA PHE A 6 1.05 -0.94 6.68
C PHE A 6 2.43 -1.07 6.03
N LEU A 7 2.59 -0.56 4.79
CA LEU A 7 3.88 -0.55 4.09
C LEU A 7 4.95 0.28 4.84
N SER A 8 4.52 1.36 5.49
CA SER A 8 5.40 2.20 6.30
C SER A 8 5.78 1.55 7.63
N GLU A 9 4.87 0.85 8.29
CA GLU A 9 5.15 0.11 9.53
C GLU A 9 6.00 -1.14 9.27
N ALA A 10 5.82 -1.77 8.11
CA ALA A 10 6.67 -2.87 7.63
C ALA A 10 8.08 -2.42 7.20
N GLY A 11 8.36 -1.10 7.18
CA GLY A 11 9.65 -0.55 6.77
C GLY A 11 9.95 -0.65 5.27
N ILE A 12 8.96 -0.99 4.43
CA ILE A 12 9.14 -1.16 2.99
C ILE A 12 9.30 0.20 2.30
N ALA A 13 8.47 1.17 2.67
CA ALA A 13 8.47 2.49 2.06
C ALA A 13 7.90 3.52 3.02
N SER A 14 8.36 4.78 2.93
CA SER A 14 7.69 5.88 3.64
C SER A 14 6.25 6.04 3.13
N ARG A 15 5.34 6.61 3.94
CA ARG A 15 3.92 6.78 3.56
C ARG A 15 3.71 7.38 2.16
N ARG A 16 4.50 8.42 1.83
CA ARG A 16 4.45 9.09 0.51
C ARG A 16 4.92 8.17 -0.62
N LYS A 17 6.02 7.46 -0.40
CA LYS A 17 6.57 6.53 -1.39
C LYS A 17 5.66 5.31 -1.56
N ALA A 18 4.99 4.88 -0.49
CA ALA A 18 3.97 3.85 -0.56
C ALA A 18 2.81 4.28 -1.47
N ASP A 19 2.30 5.51 -1.35
CA ASP A 19 1.26 6.02 -2.26
C ASP A 19 1.73 6.04 -3.73
N GLU A 20 2.99 6.38 -3.98
CA GLU A 20 3.62 6.36 -5.31
C GLU A 20 3.68 4.93 -5.90
N ILE A 21 4.17 3.96 -5.12
CA ILE A 21 4.27 2.55 -5.56
C ILE A 21 2.87 1.93 -5.76
N ILE A 22 1.90 2.35 -4.95
CA ILE A 22 0.49 1.95 -5.09
C ILE A 22 -0.10 2.56 -6.39
N SER A 23 0.17 3.85 -6.67
CA SER A 23 -0.31 4.50 -7.90
C SER A 23 0.29 3.89 -9.17
N GLU A 24 1.53 3.42 -9.11
CA GLU A 24 2.20 2.65 -10.15
C GLU A 24 1.66 1.22 -10.32
N LYS A 25 0.63 0.82 -9.56
CA LYS A 25 0.05 -0.53 -9.57
C LYS A 25 1.07 -1.65 -9.25
N ARG A 26 2.13 -1.30 -8.51
CA ARG A 26 3.19 -2.24 -8.11
C ARG A 26 2.89 -3.00 -6.82
N VAL A 27 1.81 -2.64 -6.12
CA VAL A 27 1.38 -3.34 -4.90
C VAL A 27 0.19 -4.23 -5.20
N LYS A 28 0.25 -5.48 -4.71
CA LYS A 28 -0.86 -6.41 -4.73
C LYS A 28 -1.20 -6.84 -3.31
N VAL A 29 -2.48 -6.84 -2.98
CA VAL A 29 -3.01 -7.32 -1.70
C VAL A 29 -3.92 -8.50 -2.02
N ASN A 30 -3.60 -9.69 -1.50
CA ASN A 30 -4.35 -10.92 -1.74
C ASN A 30 -4.59 -11.23 -3.24
N GLY A 31 -3.60 -10.94 -4.09
CA GLY A 31 -3.68 -11.15 -5.54
C GLY A 31 -4.37 -10.03 -6.32
N ILE A 32 -4.98 -9.05 -5.66
CA ILE A 32 -5.65 -7.91 -6.29
C ILE A 32 -4.69 -6.71 -6.29
N VAL A 33 -4.57 -6.04 -7.44
CA VAL A 33 -3.79 -4.80 -7.55
C VAL A 33 -4.42 -3.75 -6.65
N ALA A 34 -3.62 -3.18 -5.73
CA ALA A 34 -4.09 -2.16 -4.82
C ALA A 34 -4.09 -0.79 -5.49
N ASP A 35 -5.10 0.01 -5.17
CA ASP A 35 -5.23 1.40 -5.62
C ASP A 35 -4.98 2.39 -4.48
N ILE A 36 -4.77 3.66 -4.82
CA ILE A 36 -4.54 4.73 -3.83
C ILE A 36 -5.73 4.77 -2.85
N GLY A 37 -5.44 4.68 -1.55
CA GLY A 37 -6.47 4.66 -0.51
C GLY A 37 -6.98 3.26 -0.14
N THR A 38 -6.43 2.19 -0.74
CA THR A 38 -6.74 0.81 -0.35
C THR A 38 -6.55 0.61 1.15
N THR A 39 -7.55 0.00 1.77
CA THR A 39 -7.58 -0.31 3.20
C THR A 39 -7.51 -1.82 3.37
N ILE A 40 -6.58 -2.28 4.19
CA ILE A 40 -6.51 -3.66 4.67
C ILE A 40 -7.51 -3.76 5.83
N ASN A 41 -8.58 -4.52 5.62
CA ASN A 41 -9.44 -5.01 6.69
C ASN A 41 -9.06 -6.47 6.94
N SER A 42 -8.81 -6.79 8.20
CA SER A 42 -8.53 -8.15 8.64
C SER A 42 -9.82 -8.85 9.07
#